data_AF-A0A952TWS7-F1
#
_entry.id   AF-A0A952TWS7-F1
#
_cell.length_a   1.000
_cell.length_b   1.000
_cell.length_c   1.000
_cell.angle_alpha   90.00
_cell.angle_beta   90.00
_cell.angle_gamma   90.00
#
_symmetry.space_group_name_H-M   'P 1'
#
loop_
_entity.id
_entity.type
_entity.pdbx_description
1 polymer ?
#
loop_
_entity_poly.entity_id
_entity_poly.type
_entity_poly.pdbx_seq_one_letter_code
_entity_poly.pdbx_strand_id
1 'polypeptide(L)'
;MKLLARKSGHIQNDLARNWSSWNFGQEGLFCTADELEAGIQNCLENDMPLYISGMELWGDELRSADIRELYEGYYVLVDNVNAGHGLSFVELSSDNLDDARVEIESAYFAGDGVCFSADEVELIESVDDIHIFFVK
;
A
#
# COMPACT_ATOMS: atom_id res chain seq x y z
N MET A 1 17.79 3.72 17.41
CA MET A 1 17.38 4.31 16.13
C MET A 1 16.49 3.28 15.47
N LYS A 2 15.29 3.64 15.03
CA LYS A 2 14.40 2.67 14.37
C LYS A 2 14.50 2.86 12.87
N LEU A 3 14.99 1.82 12.18
CA LEU A 3 15.07 1.79 10.73
C LEU A 3 13.91 0.97 10.17
N LEU A 4 13.35 1.44 9.08
CA LEU A 4 12.27 0.78 8.36
C LEU A 4 12.69 0.57 6.90
N ALA A 5 12.07 -0.40 6.24
CA ALA A 5 12.21 -0.59 4.81
C ALA A 5 10.84 -0.69 4.12
N ARG A 6 10.74 -0.19 2.90
CA ARG A 6 9.57 -0.38 2.04
C ARG A 6 10.00 -0.66 0.63
N LYS A 7 9.38 -1.66 0.00
CA LYS A 7 9.57 -1.95 -1.41
C LYS A 7 8.51 -1.24 -2.24
N SER A 8 8.91 -0.38 -3.18
CA SER A 8 7.98 0.35 -4.06
C SER A 8 8.69 0.88 -5.31
N GLY A 9 8.08 0.74 -6.49
CA GLY A 9 8.54 1.44 -7.70
C GLY A 9 8.16 2.94 -7.73
N HIS A 10 7.38 3.42 -6.76
CA HIS A 10 6.71 4.72 -6.79
C HIS A 10 6.80 5.48 -5.46
N ILE A 11 7.91 5.33 -4.73
CA ILE A 11 8.01 5.79 -3.34
C ILE A 11 7.67 7.27 -3.10
N GLN A 12 7.95 8.15 -4.06
CA GLN A 12 7.61 9.57 -3.93
C GLN A 12 6.09 9.81 -3.99
N ASN A 13 5.38 9.06 -4.84
CA ASN A 13 3.92 9.09 -4.89
C ASN A 13 3.33 8.47 -3.62
N ASP A 14 3.95 7.39 -3.11
CA ASP A 14 3.57 6.76 -1.85
C ASP A 14 3.65 7.75 -0.68
N LEU A 15 4.78 8.46 -0.54
CA LEU A 15 4.97 9.46 0.50
C LEU A 15 3.99 10.63 0.36
N ALA A 16 3.75 11.10 -0.87
CA ALA A 16 2.80 12.19 -1.12
C ALA A 16 1.36 11.81 -0.79
N ARG A 17 0.94 10.57 -1.08
CA ARG A 17 -0.43 10.11 -0.83
C ARG A 17 -0.68 9.69 0.62
N ASN A 18 0.35 9.20 1.31
CA ASN A 18 0.29 8.81 2.73
C ASN A 18 -0.79 7.76 3.06
N TRP A 19 -0.93 6.73 2.22
CA TRP A 19 -1.75 5.55 2.49
C TRP A 19 -1.21 4.34 1.70
N SER A 20 -1.45 3.13 2.19
CA SER A 20 -1.14 1.89 1.49
C SER A 20 -2.39 1.17 1.01
N SER A 21 -2.26 0.46 -0.10
CA SER A 21 -3.28 -0.43 -0.62
C SER A 21 -3.08 -1.84 -0.09
N TRP A 22 -4.15 -2.63 -0.10
CA TRP A 22 -4.06 -4.06 0.02
C TRP A 22 -3.19 -4.67 -1.08
N ASN A 23 -2.64 -5.85 -0.80
CA ASN A 23 -1.87 -6.67 -1.74
C ASN A 23 -0.74 -5.89 -2.44
N PHE A 24 -0.11 -4.94 -1.75
CA PHE A 24 0.99 -4.12 -2.28
C PHE A 24 0.65 -3.37 -3.57
N GLY A 25 -0.64 -3.07 -3.78
CA GLY A 25 -1.12 -2.39 -4.98
C GLY A 25 -1.21 -3.29 -6.20
N GLN A 26 -1.12 -4.60 -6.03
CA GLN A 26 -1.36 -5.57 -7.09
C GLN A 26 -2.87 -5.85 -7.25
N GLU A 27 -3.23 -6.45 -8.39
CA GLU A 27 -4.60 -6.91 -8.68
C GLU A 27 -5.68 -5.81 -8.60
N GLY A 28 -5.29 -4.56 -8.90
CA GLY A 28 -6.21 -3.46 -9.07
C GLY A 28 -6.98 -3.52 -10.40
N LEU A 29 -7.83 -2.52 -10.62
CA LEU A 29 -8.66 -2.39 -11.81
C LEU A 29 -8.16 -1.25 -12.69
N PHE A 30 -7.92 -1.54 -13.98
CA PHE A 30 -7.66 -0.51 -14.98
C PHE A 30 -8.97 0.00 -15.57
N CYS A 31 -9.37 1.21 -15.18
CA CYS A 31 -10.63 1.83 -15.60
C CYS A 31 -10.63 3.33 -15.31
N THR A 32 -11.60 4.04 -15.89
CA THR A 32 -11.95 5.41 -15.48
C THR A 32 -12.76 5.41 -14.18
N ALA A 33 -12.84 6.56 -13.51
CA ALA A 33 -13.67 6.72 -12.31
C ALA A 33 -15.15 6.37 -12.60
N ASP A 34 -15.69 6.81 -13.73
CA ASP A 34 -17.07 6.55 -14.14
C ASP A 34 -17.31 5.05 -14.38
N GLU A 35 -16.36 4.36 -15.01
CA GLU A 35 -16.43 2.91 -15.21
C GLU A 35 -16.34 2.13 -13.90
N LEU A 36 -15.49 2.57 -12.95
CA LEU A 36 -15.42 1.98 -11.63
C LEU A 36 -16.75 2.13 -10.88
N GLU A 37 -17.32 3.34 -10.87
CA GLU A 37 -18.59 3.62 -10.21
C GLU A 37 -19.73 2.78 -10.83
N ALA A 38 -19.82 2.74 -12.16
CA ALA A 38 -20.80 1.91 -12.86
C ALA A 38 -20.62 0.41 -12.54
N GLY A 39 -19.37 -0.06 -12.48
CA GLY A 39 -19.03 -1.43 -12.09
C GLY A 39 -19.49 -1.77 -10.67
N ILE A 40 -19.20 -0.89 -9.71
CA ILE A 40 -19.64 -1.04 -8.31
C ILE A 40 -21.18 -1.10 -8.24
N GLN A 41 -21.90 -0.19 -8.89
CA GLN A 41 -23.37 -0.20 -8.88
C GLN A 41 -23.93 -1.47 -9.50
N ASN A 42 -23.39 -1.91 -10.64
CA ASN A 42 -23.81 -3.15 -11.27
C ASN A 42 -23.59 -4.38 -10.37
N CYS A 43 -22.48 -4.45 -9.64
CA CYS A 43 -22.24 -5.50 -8.66
C CYS A 43 -23.28 -5.47 -7.53
N LEU A 44 -23.58 -4.28 -6.99
CA LEU A 44 -24.56 -4.10 -5.90
C LEU A 44 -26.00 -4.40 -6.33
N GLU A 45 -26.40 -4.03 -7.55
CA GLU A 45 -27.76 -4.23 -8.07
C GLU A 45 -28.05 -5.69 -8.41
N ASN A 46 -27.01 -6.44 -8.81
CA ASN A 46 -27.14 -7.83 -9.26
C ASN A 46 -26.65 -8.84 -8.22
N ASP A 47 -26.31 -8.40 -7.01
CA ASP A 47 -25.75 -9.24 -5.94
C ASP A 47 -24.54 -10.06 -6.44
N MET A 48 -23.57 -9.36 -7.04
CA MET A 48 -22.32 -9.93 -7.55
C MET A 48 -21.12 -9.32 -6.83
N PRO A 49 -19.99 -10.05 -6.72
CA PRO A 49 -18.80 -9.52 -6.09
C PRO A 49 -18.07 -8.52 -7.00
N LEU A 50 -17.32 -7.62 -6.38
CA LEU A 50 -16.22 -6.92 -7.04
C LEU A 50 -14.89 -7.56 -6.62
N TYR A 51 -14.11 -8.03 -7.60
CA TYR A 51 -12.75 -8.53 -7.37
C TYR A 51 -11.75 -7.39 -7.54
N ILE A 52 -11.07 -7.01 -6.46
CA ILE A 52 -10.09 -5.92 -6.46
C ILE A 52 -9.04 -6.13 -5.36
N SER A 53 -7.77 -5.86 -5.68
CA SER A 53 -6.63 -6.01 -4.78
C SER A 53 -6.51 -7.41 -4.14
N GLY A 54 -6.85 -8.45 -4.91
CA GLY A 54 -6.85 -9.85 -4.44
C GLY A 54 -8.00 -10.21 -3.50
N MET A 55 -8.95 -9.28 -3.32
CA MET A 55 -10.10 -9.43 -2.42
C MET A 55 -11.39 -9.54 -3.24
N GLU A 56 -12.37 -10.23 -2.65
CA GLU A 56 -13.72 -10.38 -3.19
C GLU A 56 -14.69 -9.61 -2.28
N LEU A 57 -15.24 -8.49 -2.76
CA LEU A 57 -16.09 -7.60 -1.97
C LEU A 57 -17.56 -7.77 -2.33
N TRP A 58 -18.41 -7.93 -1.32
CA TRP A 58 -19.85 -8.15 -1.47
C TRP A 58 -20.67 -7.09 -0.74
N GLY A 59 -21.88 -6.80 -1.24
CA GLY A 59 -22.92 -6.06 -0.51
C GLY A 59 -22.40 -4.86 0.29
N ASP A 60 -22.52 -4.93 1.62
CA ASP A 60 -22.12 -3.84 2.52
C ASP A 60 -20.59 -3.64 2.60
N GLU A 61 -19.79 -4.70 2.41
CA GLU A 61 -18.33 -4.58 2.32
C GLU A 61 -17.95 -3.75 1.10
N LEU A 62 -18.58 -4.02 -0.04
CA LEU A 62 -18.38 -3.23 -1.25
C LEU A 62 -18.87 -1.78 -1.08
N ARG A 63 -20.00 -1.56 -0.40
CA ARG A 63 -20.53 -0.20 -0.14
C ARG A 63 -19.63 0.64 0.76
N SER A 64 -18.92 -0.01 1.68
CA SER A 64 -18.05 0.64 2.68
C SER A 64 -16.57 0.61 2.29
N ALA A 65 -16.22 -0.07 1.20
CA ALA A 65 -14.86 -0.16 0.70
C ALA A 65 -14.31 1.21 0.31
N ASP A 66 -13.07 1.47 0.72
CA ASP A 66 -12.32 2.64 0.31
C ASP A 66 -11.47 2.27 -0.91
N ILE A 67 -11.98 2.55 -2.11
CA ILE A 67 -11.30 2.28 -3.37
C ILE A 67 -10.81 3.60 -3.93
N ARG A 68 -9.51 3.69 -4.22
CA ARG A 68 -8.87 4.92 -4.71
C ARG A 68 -7.94 4.63 -5.87
N GLU A 69 -7.73 5.66 -6.69
CA GLU A 69 -6.74 5.65 -7.75
C GLU A 69 -5.33 5.66 -7.13
N LEU A 70 -4.55 4.61 -7.39
CA LEU A 70 -3.16 4.48 -6.95
C LEU A 70 -2.23 5.18 -7.94
N TYR A 71 -2.45 4.92 -9.22
CA TYR A 71 -1.79 5.53 -10.38
C TYR A 71 -2.85 5.83 -11.44
N GLU A 72 -2.54 6.68 -12.41
CA GLU A 72 -3.49 7.08 -13.46
C GLU A 72 -4.20 5.87 -14.09
N GLY A 73 -5.52 5.85 -13.96
CA GLY A 73 -6.43 4.81 -14.46
C GLY A 73 -6.35 3.49 -13.72
N TYR A 74 -5.66 3.39 -12.57
CA TYR A 74 -5.45 2.15 -11.83
C TYR A 74 -5.94 2.27 -10.39
N TYR A 75 -7.01 1.54 -10.08
CA TYR A 75 -7.72 1.60 -8.81
C TYR A 75 -7.47 0.39 -7.94
N VAL A 76 -7.32 0.62 -6.64
CA VAL A 76 -7.02 -0.40 -5.63
C VAL A 76 -7.83 -0.19 -4.37
N LEU A 77 -7.96 -1.24 -3.56
CA LEU A 77 -8.53 -1.15 -2.23
C LEU A 77 -7.49 -0.58 -1.25
N VAL A 78 -7.85 0.47 -0.52
CA VAL A 78 -7.02 1.08 0.54
C VAL A 78 -6.98 0.15 1.76
N ASP A 79 -5.80 -0.07 2.32
CA ASP A 79 -5.59 -0.84 3.54
C ASP A 79 -5.82 0.03 4.79
N ASN A 80 -7.09 0.30 5.07
CA ASN A 80 -7.50 1.02 6.27
C ASN A 80 -7.39 0.18 7.56
N VAL A 81 -7.03 -1.11 7.46
CA VAL A 81 -6.98 -2.04 8.61
C VAL A 81 -5.56 -2.12 9.16
N ASN A 82 -4.59 -2.46 8.32
CA ASN A 82 -3.19 -2.61 8.73
C ASN A 82 -2.39 -1.33 8.51
N ALA A 83 -2.84 -0.47 7.59
CA ALA A 83 -2.17 0.78 7.23
C ALA A 83 -3.04 2.03 7.49
N GLY A 84 -3.97 1.94 8.45
CA GLY A 84 -4.95 3.02 8.75
C GLY A 84 -4.33 4.35 9.20
N HIS A 85 -3.02 4.39 9.45
CA HIS A 85 -2.28 5.58 9.85
C HIS A 85 -1.20 6.02 8.84
N GLY A 86 -1.20 5.46 7.62
CA GLY A 86 -0.30 5.90 6.56
C GLY A 86 0.26 4.77 5.71
N LEU A 87 1.59 4.67 5.67
CA LEU A 87 2.30 3.71 4.85
C LEU A 87 2.69 2.48 5.65
N SER A 88 2.59 1.30 5.02
CA SER A 88 3.14 0.05 5.55
C SER A 88 4.64 -0.03 5.27
N PHE A 89 5.40 -0.47 6.26
CA PHE A 89 6.84 -0.68 6.21
C PHE A 89 7.22 -2.00 6.88
N VAL A 90 8.33 -2.59 6.49
CA VAL A 90 9.01 -3.65 7.26
C VAL A 90 9.90 -2.98 8.30
N GLU A 91 9.80 -3.38 9.57
CA GLU A 91 10.75 -2.95 10.59
C GLU A 91 12.05 -3.72 10.45
N LEU A 92 13.17 -3.01 10.38
CA LEU A 92 14.51 -3.61 10.31
C LEU A 92 15.04 -3.84 11.73
N SER A 93 15.76 -4.96 11.90
CA SER A 93 16.44 -5.28 13.16
C SER A 93 17.79 -4.56 13.32
N SER A 94 18.31 -4.01 12.22
CA SER A 94 19.59 -3.31 12.18
C SER A 94 19.59 -1.98 12.94
N ASP A 95 20.64 -1.76 13.73
CA ASP A 95 20.82 -0.52 14.52
C ASP A 95 21.49 0.62 13.72
N ASN A 96 22.03 0.33 12.54
CA ASN A 96 22.75 1.28 11.68
C ASN A 96 22.50 1.01 10.18
N LEU A 97 22.87 1.99 9.34
CA LEU A 97 22.59 1.95 7.91
C LEU A 97 23.40 0.87 7.16
N ASP A 98 24.63 0.59 7.57
CA ASP A 98 25.46 -0.42 6.90
C ASP A 98 24.89 -1.83 7.09
N ASP A 99 24.45 -2.17 8.30
CA ASP A 99 23.79 -3.44 8.58
C ASP A 99 22.42 -3.51 7.90
N ALA A 100 21.68 -2.38 7.88
CA ALA A 100 20.37 -2.32 7.21
C ALA A 100 20.48 -2.59 5.71
N ARG A 101 21.54 -2.13 5.03
CA ARG A 101 21.80 -2.44 3.61
C ARG A 101 21.93 -3.94 3.37
N VAL A 102 22.58 -4.66 4.29
CA VAL A 102 22.73 -6.12 4.19
C VAL A 102 21.40 -6.82 4.50
N GLU A 103 20.67 -6.35 5.52
CA GLU A 103 19.40 -6.94 5.94
C GLU A 103 18.36 -6.92 4.80
N ILE A 104 18.23 -5.79 4.10
CA ILE A 104 17.22 -5.63 3.03
C ILE A 104 17.41 -6.57 1.84
N GLU A 105 18.62 -7.08 1.59
CA GLU A 105 18.88 -8.04 0.50
C GLU A 105 18.16 -9.37 0.72
N SER A 106 17.87 -9.71 1.97
CA SER A 106 17.21 -10.96 2.37
C SER A 106 15.85 -10.75 3.02
N ALA A 107 15.42 -9.48 3.19
CA ALA A 107 14.17 -9.14 3.85
C ALA A 107 12.96 -9.58 3.03
N TYR A 108 11.94 -10.08 3.72
CA TYR A 108 10.68 -10.46 3.11
C TYR A 108 9.69 -9.29 3.16
N PHE A 109 9.37 -8.75 1.98
CA PHE A 109 8.46 -7.62 1.83
C PHE A 109 7.03 -8.08 1.53
N ALA A 110 6.39 -8.79 2.46
CA ALA A 110 4.97 -9.11 2.37
C ALA A 110 4.26 -9.14 3.74
N GLY A 111 2.94 -8.93 3.68
CA GLY A 111 1.96 -9.16 4.74
C GLY A 111 1.91 -8.11 5.85
N ASP A 112 2.85 -8.13 6.79
CA ASP A 112 2.54 -7.75 8.17
C ASP A 112 3.57 -6.78 8.77
N GLY A 113 3.71 -5.63 8.12
CA GLY A 113 4.61 -4.58 8.53
C GLY A 113 4.12 -3.71 9.71
N VAL A 114 4.90 -2.70 10.03
CA VAL A 114 4.51 -1.55 10.86
C VAL A 114 3.93 -0.44 9.99
N CYS A 115 3.05 0.38 10.56
CA CYS A 115 2.46 1.52 9.86
C CYS A 115 2.94 2.84 10.46
N PHE A 116 3.35 3.77 9.60
CA PHE A 116 3.72 5.14 9.97
C PHE A 116 3.20 6.12 8.93
N SER A 117 2.88 7.33 9.37
CA SER A 117 2.62 8.43 8.44
C SER A 117 3.92 8.91 7.78
N ALA A 118 3.82 9.42 6.55
CA ALA A 118 4.94 9.95 5.79
C ALA A 118 5.67 11.12 6.49
N ASP A 119 5.02 11.84 7.41
CA ASP A 119 5.64 12.90 8.21
C ASP A 119 6.45 12.36 9.39
N GLU A 120 6.14 11.16 9.90
CA GLU A 120 6.85 10.48 10.98
C GLU A 120 8.16 9.80 10.52
N VAL A 121 8.35 9.65 9.20
CA VAL A 121 9.52 8.99 8.63
C VAL A 121 10.34 9.93 7.75
N GLU A 122 11.62 9.62 7.61
CA GLU A 122 12.55 10.26 6.70
C GLU A 122 13.19 9.21 5.80
N LEU A 123 13.11 9.40 4.47
CA LEU A 123 13.80 8.55 3.51
C LEU A 123 15.30 8.80 3.59
N ILE A 124 16.06 7.79 4.00
CA ILE A 124 17.53 7.88 4.17
C ILE A 124 18.24 7.42 2.90
N GLU A 125 17.81 6.29 2.34
CA GLU A 125 18.47 5.68 1.19
C GLU A 125 17.49 4.88 0.33
N SER A 126 17.82 4.71 -0.93
CA SER A 126 17.12 3.82 -1.86
C SER A 126 18.12 2.93 -2.57
N VAL A 127 17.86 1.62 -2.53
CA VAL A 127 18.63 0.57 -3.19
C VAL A 127 17.66 -0.15 -4.11
N ASP A 128 17.79 0.10 -5.42
CA ASP A 128 16.82 -0.31 -6.44
C ASP A 128 15.38 0.12 -6.10
N ASP A 129 14.47 -0.83 -5.88
CA ASP A 129 13.07 -0.59 -5.51
C ASP A 129 12.81 -0.74 -4.01
N ILE A 130 13.86 -0.84 -3.18
CA ILE A 130 13.78 -0.90 -1.72
C ILE A 130 14.27 0.42 -1.12
N HIS A 131 13.51 0.95 -0.18
CA HIS A 131 13.72 2.26 0.42
C HIS A 131 13.88 2.13 1.92
N ILE A 132 14.99 2.64 2.46
CA ILE A 132 15.30 2.62 3.90
C ILE A 132 14.92 3.97 4.51
N PHE A 133 14.20 3.92 5.62
CA PHE A 133 13.72 5.08 6.35
C PHE A 133 14.22 5.09 7.79
N PHE A 134 14.28 6.28 8.36
CA PHE A 134 14.42 6.54 9.78
C PHE A 134 13.08 7.03 10.35
N VAL A 135 12.69 6.54 11.53
CA VAL A 135 11.56 7.11 12.29
C VAL A 135 12.06 8.31 13.09
N LYS A 136 11.42 9.48 12.89
CA LYS A 136 11.80 10.78 13.49
C LYS A 136 11.59 10.84 15.01
#